data_AF-N9CYB3-F1
#
_entry.id   AF-N9CYB3-F1
#
_cell.length_a   1.000
_cell.length_b   1.000
_cell.length_c   1.000
_cell.angle_alpha   90.00
_cell.angle_beta   90.00
_cell.angle_gamma   90.00
#
_symmetry.space_group_name_H-M   'P 1'
#
loop_
_entity.id
_entity.type
_entity.pdbx_description
1 polymer ?
#
loop_
_entity_poly.entity_id
_entity_poly.type
_entity_poly.pdbx_seq_one_letter_code
_entity_poly.pdbx_strand_id
1 'polypeptide(L)'
;MTLSSQNKNPKQIILNAFDMNSVGHINHGLWTHPRDESHRFNELSYWTDLAQTLEQGLFDGLFIADITGVYDVYQNGLDLTLKESIQLPSHDPSTLVSAMAAVTQHLGFGVTVNLSYESPYQFARRFASLDHLTNGRIGWNIVTGYLDSAERLIGQKGLKDHDLRYEQAEEFIELCYKFWEGSWEDDAIQKDKLNRVFTDPSKVHAIQHQGKFFQSQGIFQVSPSIQRTPVLYQAGASSKGLAFATQHAEAMFIGADTPEKLKQQVDKIRALALSHGRDEQAIKLFVGISVVTAETDELAQEKLAEYIRYASPEAGLAHFSSSVGIDLSQFADDEAIPYKQTNSIASVNNKFKEQKVTRADLKAQHVLGGRYPLIVGSGKTVAEKLIQLLDETGVDGFNLTRTVAPESHQDFIRWVIPELQERSRYKTAYETGSLRHKLFAQGDRLAANHPVQQYRCQSSCSHPKTPQKQTA
;
A
#
# COMPACT_ATOMS: atom_id res chain seq x y z
N MET A 1 -11.77 35.73 -12.29
CA MET A 1 -11.25 35.36 -10.96
C MET A 1 -12.41 34.80 -10.15
N THR A 2 -12.69 33.52 -10.31
CA THR A 2 -13.73 32.82 -9.57
C THR A 2 -13.11 32.32 -8.27
N LEU A 3 -13.51 32.95 -7.16
CA LEU A 3 -13.21 32.51 -5.82
C LEU A 3 -13.80 31.09 -5.65
N SER A 4 -12.94 30.08 -5.66
CA SER A 4 -13.31 28.72 -5.28
C SER A 4 -13.82 28.75 -3.84
N SER A 5 -15.02 28.22 -3.62
CA SER A 5 -15.57 28.00 -2.29
C SER A 5 -14.57 27.19 -1.46
N GLN A 6 -13.90 27.84 -0.51
CA GLN A 6 -13.08 27.16 0.48
C GLN A 6 -13.97 26.18 1.25
N ASN A 7 -13.59 24.90 1.22
CA ASN A 7 -14.19 23.88 2.08
C ASN A 7 -14.15 24.39 3.52
N LYS A 8 -15.31 24.48 4.16
CA LYS A 8 -15.46 25.03 5.52
C LYS A 8 -14.85 24.16 6.62
N ASN A 9 -14.36 22.95 6.30
CA ASN A 9 -13.74 22.04 7.26
C ASN A 9 -12.26 21.81 6.92
N PRO A 10 -11.38 21.76 7.93
CA PRO A 10 -9.97 21.46 7.73
C PRO A 10 -9.81 20.03 7.19
N LYS A 11 -8.74 19.81 6.41
CA LYS A 11 -8.42 18.49 5.85
C LYS A 11 -8.18 17.49 6.97
N GLN A 12 -8.93 16.39 6.95
CA GLN A 12 -8.74 15.28 7.89
C GLN A 12 -7.58 14.38 7.44
N ILE A 13 -6.86 13.84 8.41
CA ILE A 13 -5.79 12.86 8.21
C ILE A 13 -6.42 11.51 7.89
N ILE A 14 -5.98 10.90 6.79
CA ILE A 14 -6.24 9.49 6.50
C ILE A 14 -5.12 8.66 7.14
N LEU A 15 -5.45 7.64 7.92
CA LEU A 15 -4.45 6.91 8.71
C LEU A 15 -4.51 5.40 8.43
N ASN A 16 -3.40 4.85 7.94
CA ASN A 16 -3.22 3.42 7.85
C ASN A 16 -2.22 2.92 8.89
N ALA A 17 -2.44 1.72 9.42
CA ALA A 17 -1.41 0.96 10.11
C ALA A 17 -0.55 0.26 9.05
N PHE A 18 0.77 0.35 9.17
CA PHE A 18 1.71 -0.23 8.21
C PHE A 18 2.43 -1.43 8.83
N ASP A 19 2.01 -2.62 8.41
CA ASP A 19 2.47 -3.90 8.94
C ASP A 19 2.89 -4.84 7.82
N MET A 20 3.38 -6.02 8.19
CA MET A 20 3.81 -7.08 7.29
C MET A 20 3.58 -8.42 7.98
N ASN A 21 3.22 -9.45 7.22
CA ASN A 21 3.02 -10.79 7.74
C ASN A 21 4.37 -11.47 8.05
N SER A 22 5.08 -10.93 9.05
CA SER A 22 6.42 -11.30 9.52
C SER A 22 6.63 -10.78 10.95
N VAL A 23 7.68 -11.26 11.62
CA VAL A 23 8.05 -10.76 12.97
C VAL A 23 8.70 -9.37 12.88
N GLY A 24 9.81 -9.23 12.13
CA GLY A 24 10.41 -7.93 11.84
C GLY A 24 9.88 -7.33 10.54
N HIS A 25 9.59 -6.02 10.55
CA HIS A 25 9.12 -5.27 9.37
C HIS A 25 10.03 -4.07 9.04
N ILE A 26 9.90 -2.98 9.80
CA ILE A 26 10.68 -1.75 9.56
C ILE A 26 11.60 -1.41 10.74
N ASN A 27 11.06 -1.33 11.96
CA ASN A 27 11.83 -0.98 13.16
C ASN A 27 12.45 -2.25 13.75
N HIS A 28 13.63 -2.63 13.26
CA HIS A 28 14.26 -3.93 13.53
C HIS A 28 14.84 -4.08 14.94
N GLY A 29 14.90 -5.31 15.44
CA GLY A 29 15.38 -5.68 16.78
C GLY A 29 14.30 -5.64 17.88
N LEU A 30 13.25 -4.82 17.70
CA LEU A 30 12.22 -4.60 18.73
C LEU A 30 11.39 -5.84 19.09
N TRP A 31 11.42 -6.91 18.29
CA TRP A 31 10.79 -8.20 18.63
C TRP A 31 11.33 -8.82 19.92
N THR A 32 12.53 -8.40 20.36
CA THR A 32 13.14 -8.84 21.62
C THR A 32 12.60 -8.11 22.85
N HIS A 33 11.84 -7.03 22.65
CA HIS A 33 11.25 -6.26 23.73
C HIS A 33 10.20 -7.11 24.48
N PRO A 34 10.19 -7.15 25.83
CA PRO A 34 9.29 -8.05 26.59
C PRO A 34 7.79 -7.84 26.37
N ARG A 35 7.41 -6.64 25.90
CA ARG A 35 6.02 -6.28 25.56
C ARG A 35 5.67 -6.50 24.08
N ASP A 36 6.63 -6.96 23.27
CA ASP A 36 6.40 -7.22 21.85
C ASP A 36 5.84 -8.63 21.63
N GLU A 37 4.77 -8.69 20.84
CA GLU A 37 4.04 -9.90 20.49
C GLU A 37 4.13 -10.24 18.99
N SER A 38 4.97 -9.56 18.21
CA SER A 38 5.08 -9.80 16.76
C SER A 38 5.57 -11.21 16.41
N HIS A 39 6.16 -11.93 17.37
CA HIS A 39 6.45 -13.36 17.23
C HIS A 39 5.21 -14.22 16.93
N ARG A 40 4.01 -13.73 17.26
CA ARG A 40 2.71 -14.36 17.02
C ARG A 40 2.17 -14.12 15.60
N PHE A 41 2.96 -13.56 14.67
CA PHE A 41 2.53 -13.27 13.29
C PHE A 41 1.92 -14.47 12.54
N ASN A 42 2.21 -15.70 12.95
CA ASN A 42 1.66 -16.93 12.37
C ASN A 42 0.39 -17.45 13.09
N GLU A 43 -0.12 -16.72 14.07
CA GLU A 43 -1.39 -16.99 14.75
C GLU A 43 -2.50 -16.12 14.16
N LEU A 44 -3.62 -16.73 13.77
CA LEU A 44 -4.75 -15.99 13.21
C LEU A 44 -5.31 -14.95 14.19
N SER A 45 -5.29 -15.26 15.49
CA SER A 45 -5.77 -14.38 16.55
C SER A 45 -5.00 -13.06 16.63
N TYR A 46 -3.68 -13.07 16.42
CA TYR A 46 -2.87 -11.84 16.42
C TYR A 46 -3.41 -10.83 15.40
N TRP A 47 -3.74 -11.29 14.20
CA TRP A 47 -4.26 -10.45 13.13
C TRP A 47 -5.70 -10.00 13.36
N THR A 48 -6.57 -10.87 13.90
CA THR A 48 -7.95 -10.46 14.25
C THR A 48 -7.97 -9.44 15.38
N ASP A 49 -7.13 -9.63 16.40
CA ASP A 49 -7.02 -8.71 17.54
C ASP A 49 -6.46 -7.35 17.10
N LEU A 50 -5.46 -7.35 16.22
CA LEU A 50 -4.93 -6.13 15.60
C LEU A 50 -6.02 -5.41 14.78
N ALA A 51 -6.74 -6.12 13.91
CA ALA A 51 -7.79 -5.53 13.10
C ALA A 51 -8.89 -4.86 13.95
N GLN A 52 -9.32 -5.52 15.03
CA GLN A 52 -10.27 -4.93 15.98
C GLN A 52 -9.71 -3.71 16.70
N THR A 53 -8.45 -3.77 17.14
CA THR A 53 -7.76 -2.64 17.78
C THR A 53 -7.70 -1.43 16.85
N LEU A 54 -7.30 -1.63 15.60
CA LEU A 54 -7.23 -0.58 14.58
C LEU A 54 -8.62 -0.01 14.26
N GLU A 55 -9.65 -0.86 14.21
CA GLU A 55 -11.01 -0.38 13.96
C GLU A 55 -11.55 0.48 15.11
N GLN A 56 -11.27 0.11 16.37
CA GLN A 56 -11.59 0.94 17.55
C GLN A 56 -10.86 2.30 17.49
N GLY A 57 -9.64 2.31 16.96
CA GLY A 57 -8.89 3.52 16.65
C GLY A 57 -9.37 4.29 15.41
N LEU A 58 -10.44 3.86 14.75
CA LEU A 58 -10.93 4.46 13.50
C LEU A 58 -9.90 4.50 12.35
N PHE A 59 -8.91 3.61 12.31
CA PHE A 59 -7.95 3.56 11.19
C PHE A 59 -8.65 3.35 9.84
N ASP A 60 -8.20 4.04 8.79
CA ASP A 60 -8.74 3.88 7.43
C ASP A 60 -8.41 2.50 6.85
N GLY A 61 -7.23 1.98 7.16
CA GLY A 61 -6.87 0.63 6.76
C GLY A 61 -5.67 0.04 7.49
N LEU A 62 -5.55 -1.28 7.38
CA LEU A 62 -4.33 -2.02 7.61
C LEU A 62 -3.64 -2.23 6.26
N PHE A 63 -2.50 -1.56 6.06
CA PHE A 63 -1.66 -1.71 4.89
C PHE A 63 -0.60 -2.77 5.18
N ILE A 64 -0.68 -3.89 4.48
CA ILE A 64 0.16 -5.07 4.67
C ILE A 64 1.20 -5.12 3.54
N ALA A 65 2.43 -4.78 3.89
CA ALA A 65 3.59 -4.95 3.03
C ALA A 65 3.83 -6.44 2.73
N ASP A 66 4.56 -6.67 1.65
CA ASP A 66 5.03 -8.00 1.30
C ASP A 66 6.32 -7.90 0.47
N ILE A 67 7.17 -8.91 0.61
CA ILE A 67 8.30 -9.15 -0.27
C ILE A 67 8.25 -10.60 -0.73
N THR A 68 8.58 -10.81 -2.01
CA THR A 68 9.00 -12.11 -2.48
C THR A 68 10.52 -12.13 -2.45
N GLY A 69 11.12 -13.17 -1.87
CA GLY A 69 12.57 -13.27 -1.70
C GLY A 69 13.03 -12.93 -0.28
N VAL A 70 14.33 -12.72 -0.14
CA VAL A 70 15.03 -12.49 1.14
C VAL A 70 16.09 -11.41 1.01
N TYR A 71 16.45 -10.78 2.13
CA TYR A 71 17.54 -9.81 2.21
C TYR A 71 18.88 -10.50 2.47
N ASP A 72 19.65 -10.71 1.40
CA ASP A 72 20.93 -11.45 1.39
C ASP A 72 22.12 -10.62 0.90
N VAL A 73 21.95 -9.30 0.78
CA VAL A 73 22.99 -8.39 0.25
C VAL A 73 24.02 -8.05 1.32
N TYR A 74 23.57 -7.80 2.56
CA TYR A 74 24.46 -7.44 3.65
C TYR A 74 25.33 -8.62 4.06
N GLN A 75 26.65 -8.41 4.12
CA GLN A 75 27.64 -9.47 4.38
C GLN A 75 27.55 -10.67 3.40
N ASN A 76 26.91 -10.48 2.24
CA ASN A 76 26.64 -11.52 1.25
C ASN A 76 26.03 -12.80 1.85
N GLY A 77 25.14 -12.65 2.83
CA GLY A 77 24.59 -13.77 3.57
C GLY A 77 23.24 -13.48 4.23
N LEU A 78 22.66 -14.52 4.83
CA LEU A 78 21.36 -14.46 5.48
C LEU A 78 21.44 -14.48 7.01
N ASP A 79 22.64 -14.63 7.58
CA ASP A 79 22.81 -14.88 9.02
C ASP A 79 22.18 -13.78 9.87
N LEU A 80 22.47 -12.51 9.57
CA LEU A 80 21.88 -11.39 10.29
C LEU A 80 20.38 -11.26 10.02
N THR A 81 19.95 -11.46 8.76
CA THR A 81 18.54 -11.43 8.35
C THR A 81 17.71 -12.46 9.11
N LEU A 82 18.22 -13.68 9.27
CA LEU A 82 17.58 -14.76 10.03
C LEU A 82 17.62 -14.49 11.53
N LYS A 83 18.76 -14.02 12.07
CA LYS A 83 18.93 -13.78 13.51
C LYS A 83 18.06 -12.64 14.03
N GLU A 84 17.90 -11.57 13.24
CA GLU A 84 17.17 -10.36 13.62
C GLU A 84 15.76 -10.30 13.01
N SER A 85 15.34 -11.39 12.36
CA SER A 85 14.05 -11.52 11.67
C SER A 85 13.73 -10.37 10.70
N ILE A 86 14.70 -9.99 9.87
CA ILE A 86 14.57 -8.88 8.92
C ILE A 86 13.65 -9.30 7.76
N GLN A 87 12.33 -9.13 7.96
CA GLN A 87 11.27 -9.60 7.05
C GLN A 87 11.36 -11.07 6.66
N LEU A 88 11.99 -11.90 7.51
CA LEU A 88 12.12 -13.34 7.33
C LEU A 88 12.05 -14.03 8.70
N PRO A 89 11.13 -15.00 8.93
CA PRO A 89 10.13 -15.52 8.00
C PRO A 89 9.06 -14.49 7.59
N SER A 90 8.48 -14.67 6.41
CA SER A 90 7.34 -13.89 5.92
C SER A 90 6.34 -14.79 5.19
N HIS A 91 5.04 -14.58 5.44
CA HIS A 91 3.94 -15.40 4.92
C HIS A 91 3.03 -14.57 3.98
N ASP A 92 2.25 -15.25 3.14
CA ASP A 92 1.32 -14.59 2.19
C ASP A 92 0.29 -13.71 2.94
N PRO A 93 0.25 -12.39 2.72
CA PRO A 93 -0.66 -11.48 3.40
C PRO A 93 -2.13 -11.64 3.00
N SER A 94 -2.41 -12.16 1.80
CA SER A 94 -3.78 -12.31 1.29
C SER A 94 -4.59 -13.33 2.09
N THR A 95 -3.91 -14.27 2.75
CA THR A 95 -4.51 -15.32 3.59
C THR A 95 -5.18 -14.78 4.84
N LEU A 96 -4.74 -13.61 5.33
CA LEU A 96 -5.20 -13.00 6.58
C LEU A 96 -6.53 -12.25 6.43
N VAL A 97 -6.79 -11.73 5.23
CA VAL A 97 -7.81 -10.70 4.98
C VAL A 97 -9.20 -11.17 5.39
N SER A 98 -9.61 -12.37 5.00
CA SER A 98 -10.97 -12.85 5.26
C SER A 98 -11.29 -12.98 6.75
N ALA A 99 -10.32 -13.40 7.57
CA ALA A 99 -10.49 -13.51 9.01
C ALA A 99 -10.58 -12.14 9.68
N MET A 100 -9.69 -11.21 9.32
CA MET A 100 -9.74 -9.84 9.81
C MET A 100 -11.03 -9.13 9.37
N ALA A 101 -11.47 -9.35 8.14
CA ALA A 101 -12.72 -8.80 7.62
C ALA A 101 -13.95 -9.33 8.35
N ALA A 102 -13.92 -10.59 8.83
CA ALA A 102 -15.03 -11.18 9.58
C ALA A 102 -15.24 -10.55 10.97
N VAL A 103 -14.18 -9.98 11.56
CA VAL A 103 -14.22 -9.35 12.89
C VAL A 103 -14.26 -7.82 12.84
N THR A 104 -14.35 -7.25 11.63
CA THR A 104 -14.37 -5.79 11.40
C THR A 104 -15.48 -5.36 10.45
N GLN A 105 -15.95 -4.11 10.55
CA GLN A 105 -17.04 -3.59 9.72
C GLN A 105 -16.58 -2.54 8.70
N HIS A 106 -15.62 -1.70 9.07
CA HIS A 106 -15.24 -0.53 8.30
C HIS A 106 -13.78 -0.51 7.84
N LEU A 107 -12.87 -1.14 8.59
CA LEU A 107 -11.43 -1.13 8.35
C LEU A 107 -11.09 -1.65 6.93
N GLY A 108 -10.29 -0.89 6.17
CA GLY A 108 -9.75 -1.29 4.88
C GLY A 108 -8.54 -2.23 4.99
N PHE A 109 -8.27 -3.00 3.95
CA PHE A 109 -7.10 -3.89 3.87
C PHE A 109 -6.31 -3.62 2.60
N GLY A 110 -5.18 -2.93 2.70
CA GLY A 110 -4.28 -2.70 1.57
C GLY A 110 -3.25 -3.82 1.46
N VAL A 111 -3.39 -4.73 0.49
CA VAL A 111 -2.52 -5.91 0.38
C VAL A 111 -1.49 -5.74 -0.72
N THR A 112 -0.23 -5.90 -0.37
CA THR A 112 0.88 -5.90 -1.34
C THR A 112 0.93 -7.23 -2.09
N VAL A 113 1.01 -7.17 -3.42
CA VAL A 113 1.23 -8.36 -4.25
C VAL A 113 2.22 -8.04 -5.36
N ASN A 114 3.25 -8.89 -5.46
CA ASN A 114 4.24 -8.82 -6.51
C ASN A 114 3.75 -9.49 -7.79
N LEU A 115 3.50 -8.69 -8.82
CA LEU A 115 2.92 -9.17 -10.08
C LEU A 115 3.84 -10.09 -10.88
N SER A 116 5.15 -10.05 -10.63
CA SER A 116 6.13 -10.86 -11.39
C SER A 116 5.95 -12.37 -11.17
N TYR A 117 5.28 -12.77 -10.09
CA TYR A 117 5.12 -14.17 -9.66
C TYR A 117 3.68 -14.67 -9.73
N GLU A 118 2.77 -13.88 -10.29
CA GLU A 118 1.34 -14.16 -10.32
C GLU A 118 0.83 -14.30 -11.76
N SER A 119 -0.23 -15.10 -11.93
CA SER A 119 -1.04 -15.05 -13.14
C SER A 119 -2.12 -13.97 -12.98
N PRO A 120 -2.34 -13.09 -13.98
CA PRO A 120 -3.40 -12.09 -13.93
C PRO A 120 -4.78 -12.66 -13.58
N TYR A 121 -5.11 -13.86 -14.08
CA TYR A 121 -6.40 -14.49 -13.81
C TYR A 121 -6.56 -14.94 -12.35
N GLN A 122 -5.56 -15.63 -11.80
CA GLN A 122 -5.62 -16.10 -10.40
C GLN A 122 -5.67 -14.93 -9.43
N PHE A 123 -4.85 -13.91 -9.70
CA PHE A 123 -4.86 -12.66 -8.98
C PHE A 123 -6.22 -11.96 -9.04
N ALA A 124 -6.76 -11.73 -10.24
CA ALA A 124 -8.05 -11.05 -10.42
C ALA A 124 -9.18 -11.79 -9.71
N ARG A 125 -9.20 -13.13 -9.79
CA ARG A 125 -10.16 -13.97 -9.08
C ARG A 125 -10.05 -13.82 -7.55
N ARG A 126 -8.83 -13.86 -7.01
CA ARG A 126 -8.58 -13.69 -5.57
C ARG A 126 -9.07 -12.33 -5.07
N PHE A 127 -8.70 -11.24 -5.75
CA PHE A 127 -9.07 -9.89 -5.31
C PHE A 127 -10.56 -9.59 -5.47
N ALA A 128 -11.21 -10.03 -6.55
CA ALA A 128 -12.66 -9.89 -6.67
C ALA A 128 -13.41 -10.70 -5.58
N SER A 129 -12.90 -11.87 -5.21
CA SER A 129 -13.47 -12.67 -4.12
C SER A 129 -13.29 -11.99 -2.76
N LEU A 130 -12.10 -11.44 -2.50
CA LEU A 130 -11.86 -10.65 -1.28
C LEU A 130 -12.71 -9.37 -1.25
N ASP A 131 -12.96 -8.74 -2.40
CA ASP A 131 -13.85 -7.57 -2.46
C ASP A 131 -15.29 -7.92 -2.04
N HIS A 132 -15.80 -9.09 -2.46
CA HIS A 132 -17.07 -9.63 -1.96
C HIS A 132 -17.03 -9.91 -0.46
N LEU A 133 -16.03 -10.68 0.01
CA LEU A 133 -15.96 -11.11 1.42
C LEU A 133 -15.73 -9.95 2.40
N THR A 134 -15.06 -8.90 1.94
CA THR A 134 -14.78 -7.71 2.72
C THR A 134 -15.88 -6.65 2.60
N ASN A 135 -16.89 -6.86 1.76
CA ASN A 135 -17.90 -5.85 1.39
C ASN A 135 -17.26 -4.55 0.87
N GLY A 136 -16.34 -4.67 -0.08
CA GLY A 136 -15.72 -3.51 -0.72
C GLY A 136 -14.68 -2.84 0.16
N ARG A 137 -13.87 -3.59 0.93
CA ARG A 137 -12.83 -3.00 1.80
C ARG A 137 -11.41 -3.42 1.41
N ILE A 138 -11.22 -3.97 0.22
CA ILE A 138 -9.92 -4.45 -0.24
C ILE A 138 -9.21 -3.40 -1.10
N GLY A 139 -7.93 -3.21 -0.82
CA GLY A 139 -6.99 -2.45 -1.60
C GLY A 139 -5.86 -3.35 -2.08
N TRP A 140 -5.28 -3.00 -3.22
CA TRP A 140 -4.14 -3.67 -3.81
C TRP A 140 -2.97 -2.70 -3.93
N ASN A 141 -1.88 -3.00 -3.24
CA ASN A 141 -0.60 -2.33 -3.45
C ASN A 141 0.19 -3.02 -4.57
N ILE A 142 0.31 -2.32 -5.70
CA ILE A 142 0.93 -2.80 -6.93
C ILE A 142 2.45 -2.70 -6.80
N VAL A 143 3.13 -3.84 -6.78
CA VAL A 143 4.61 -3.88 -6.78
C VAL A 143 5.15 -4.78 -7.88
N THR A 144 6.28 -4.36 -8.47
CA THR A 144 6.97 -5.08 -9.54
C THR A 144 8.22 -5.83 -9.06
N GLY A 145 8.47 -5.82 -7.74
CA GLY A 145 9.63 -6.45 -7.09
C GLY A 145 10.94 -5.69 -7.26
N TYR A 146 11.99 -6.08 -6.52
CA TYR A 146 13.35 -5.58 -6.72
C TYR A 146 14.44 -6.52 -6.16
N LEU A 147 14.06 -7.68 -5.63
CA LEU A 147 14.99 -8.64 -5.00
C LEU A 147 15.34 -9.75 -6.00
N ASP A 148 16.62 -9.92 -6.30
CA ASP A 148 17.11 -11.00 -7.16
C ASP A 148 16.88 -12.38 -6.55
N SER A 149 16.80 -12.47 -5.21
CA SER A 149 16.58 -13.73 -4.49
C SER A 149 15.25 -14.40 -4.85
N ALA A 150 14.23 -13.62 -5.17
CA ALA A 150 12.92 -14.13 -5.59
C ALA A 150 12.96 -14.83 -6.96
N GLU A 151 13.71 -14.28 -7.91
CA GLU A 151 13.86 -14.88 -9.24
C GLU A 151 14.58 -16.22 -9.16
N ARG A 152 15.60 -16.32 -8.29
CA ARG A 152 16.33 -17.57 -8.05
C ARG A 152 15.43 -18.68 -7.49
N LEU A 153 14.45 -18.34 -6.65
CA LEU A 153 13.49 -19.30 -6.10
C LEU A 153 12.60 -19.94 -7.16
N ILE A 154 12.29 -19.22 -8.23
CA ILE A 154 11.47 -19.73 -9.35
C ILE A 154 12.32 -20.19 -10.54
N GLY A 155 13.62 -20.40 -10.34
CA GLY A 155 14.54 -20.93 -11.35
C GLY A 155 15.01 -19.94 -12.41
N GLN A 156 14.80 -18.63 -12.20
CA GLN A 156 15.31 -17.57 -13.08
C GLN A 156 16.68 -17.06 -12.60
N LYS A 157 17.49 -16.55 -13.53
CA LYS A 157 18.90 -16.17 -13.27
C LYS A 157 19.08 -14.75 -12.70
N GLY A 158 18.03 -13.95 -12.65
CA GLY A 158 18.06 -12.57 -12.13
C GLY A 158 16.83 -11.77 -12.57
N LEU A 159 16.67 -10.58 -12.00
CA LEU A 159 15.53 -9.70 -12.33
C LEU A 159 15.51 -9.32 -13.80
N LYS A 160 14.30 -9.32 -14.38
CA LYS A 160 14.04 -8.65 -15.65
C LYS A 160 14.42 -7.16 -15.56
N ASP A 161 14.78 -6.59 -16.70
CA ASP A 161 15.05 -5.16 -16.83
C ASP A 161 13.92 -4.33 -16.21
N HIS A 162 14.30 -3.27 -15.47
CA HIS A 162 13.36 -2.42 -14.74
C HIS A 162 12.22 -1.90 -15.63
N ASP A 163 12.51 -1.49 -16.85
CA ASP A 163 11.51 -0.92 -17.75
C ASP A 163 10.58 -2.02 -18.28
N LEU A 164 11.13 -3.19 -18.59
CA LEU A 164 10.34 -4.35 -19.01
C LEU A 164 9.36 -4.81 -17.91
N ARG A 165 9.72 -4.66 -16.63
CA ARG A 165 8.82 -4.98 -15.51
C ARG A 165 7.62 -4.03 -15.43
N TYR A 166 7.79 -2.75 -15.76
CA TYR A 166 6.67 -1.82 -15.84
C TYR A 166 5.82 -2.01 -17.10
N GLU A 167 6.41 -2.40 -18.23
CA GLU A 167 5.62 -2.83 -19.40
C GLU A 167 4.77 -4.07 -19.08
N GLN A 168 5.34 -5.05 -18.36
CA GLN A 168 4.60 -6.22 -17.91
C GLN A 168 3.49 -5.84 -16.92
N ALA A 169 3.76 -4.90 -16.00
CA ALA A 169 2.76 -4.42 -15.04
C ALA A 169 1.59 -3.69 -15.73
N GLU A 170 1.87 -2.91 -16.78
CA GLU A 170 0.85 -2.24 -17.60
C GLU A 170 -0.09 -3.25 -18.25
N GLU A 171 0.47 -4.29 -18.89
CA GLU A 171 -0.35 -5.33 -19.52
C GLU A 171 -1.12 -6.18 -18.48
N PHE A 172 -0.50 -6.43 -17.32
CA PHE A 172 -1.12 -7.15 -16.21
C PHE A 172 -2.37 -6.41 -15.72
N ILE A 173 -2.25 -5.11 -15.45
CA ILE A 173 -3.36 -4.32 -14.92
C ILE A 173 -4.46 -4.10 -15.96
N GLU A 174 -4.09 -3.91 -17.23
CA GLU A 174 -5.06 -3.90 -18.35
C GLU A 174 -5.91 -5.18 -18.35
N LEU A 175 -5.27 -6.35 -18.23
CA LEU A 175 -5.98 -7.61 -18.24
C LEU A 175 -6.88 -7.77 -17.01
N CYS A 176 -6.45 -7.27 -15.84
CA CYS A 176 -7.29 -7.20 -14.66
C CYS A 176 -8.51 -6.27 -14.84
N TYR A 177 -8.34 -5.12 -15.47
CA TYR A 177 -9.47 -4.23 -15.81
C TYR A 177 -10.46 -4.91 -16.73
N LYS A 178 -10.00 -5.63 -17.77
CA LYS A 178 -10.86 -6.42 -18.65
C LYS A 178 -11.67 -7.46 -17.86
N PHE A 179 -11.04 -8.15 -16.92
CA PHE A 179 -11.71 -9.13 -16.05
C PHE A 179 -12.78 -8.48 -15.16
N TRP A 180 -12.39 -7.48 -14.37
CA TRP A 180 -13.26 -6.89 -13.35
C TRP A 180 -14.36 -6.01 -13.94
N GLU A 181 -14.08 -5.25 -14.99
CA GLU A 181 -14.96 -4.16 -15.46
C GLU A 181 -15.64 -4.48 -16.80
N GLY A 182 -15.05 -5.37 -17.61
CA GLY A 182 -15.50 -5.64 -18.97
C GLY A 182 -16.16 -6.98 -19.22
N SER A 183 -15.98 -7.98 -18.34
CA SER A 183 -16.53 -9.32 -18.57
C SER A 183 -17.99 -9.48 -18.13
N TRP A 184 -18.50 -8.61 -17.26
CA TRP A 184 -19.87 -8.67 -16.73
C TRP A 184 -20.48 -7.28 -16.65
N GLU A 185 -21.72 -7.09 -17.09
CA GLU A 185 -22.46 -5.85 -16.84
C GLU A 185 -22.94 -5.75 -15.38
N ASP A 186 -23.27 -4.53 -14.92
CA ASP A 186 -23.59 -4.28 -13.51
C ASP A 186 -24.82 -5.05 -13.01
N ASP A 187 -25.82 -5.25 -13.89
CA ASP A 187 -27.07 -5.94 -13.57
C ASP A 187 -27.16 -7.34 -14.20
N ALA A 188 -26.01 -7.96 -14.50
CA ALA A 188 -25.95 -9.31 -15.05
C ALA A 188 -26.53 -10.38 -14.10
N ILE A 189 -26.39 -10.20 -12.78
CA ILE A 189 -26.93 -11.13 -11.76
C ILE A 189 -28.36 -10.71 -11.39
N GLN A 190 -29.36 -11.51 -11.77
CA GLN A 190 -30.79 -11.21 -11.55
C GLN A 190 -31.41 -12.01 -10.39
N LYS A 191 -30.95 -13.24 -10.15
CA LYS A 191 -31.51 -14.17 -9.14
C LYS A 191 -33.04 -14.36 -9.26
N ASP A 192 -33.56 -14.34 -10.47
CA ASP A 192 -34.98 -14.54 -10.78
C ASP A 192 -35.35 -16.03 -10.61
N LYS A 193 -35.96 -16.34 -9.46
CA LYS A 193 -36.41 -17.70 -9.13
C LYS A 193 -37.62 -18.15 -9.95
N LEU A 194 -38.48 -17.22 -10.39
CA LEU A 194 -39.71 -17.53 -11.13
C LEU A 194 -39.36 -18.00 -12.54
N ASN A 195 -38.50 -17.25 -13.22
CA ASN A 195 -38.05 -17.57 -14.57
C ASN A 195 -36.81 -18.49 -14.60
N ARG A 196 -36.29 -18.87 -13.42
CA ARG A 196 -35.08 -19.68 -13.24
C ARG A 196 -33.83 -19.08 -13.88
N VAL A 197 -33.71 -17.75 -13.85
CA VAL A 197 -32.58 -16.99 -14.40
C VAL A 197 -31.75 -16.46 -13.24
N PHE A 198 -30.59 -17.09 -12.97
CA PHE A 198 -29.65 -16.54 -11.99
C PHE A 198 -28.86 -15.36 -12.57
N THR A 199 -28.44 -15.49 -13.82
CA THR A 199 -27.64 -14.51 -14.57
C THR A 199 -28.23 -14.34 -15.97
N ASP A 200 -28.31 -13.10 -16.44
CA ASP A 200 -28.65 -12.78 -17.82
C ASP A 200 -27.47 -13.13 -18.75
N PRO A 201 -27.60 -14.15 -19.63
CA PRO A 201 -26.50 -14.56 -20.49
C PRO A 201 -26.10 -13.50 -21.52
N SER A 202 -26.96 -12.52 -21.87
CA SER A 202 -26.57 -11.48 -22.82
C SER A 202 -25.67 -10.40 -22.21
N LYS A 203 -25.48 -10.44 -20.87
CA LYS A 203 -24.75 -9.44 -20.09
C LYS A 203 -23.40 -9.94 -19.57
N VAL A 204 -22.99 -11.12 -20.04
CA VAL A 204 -21.71 -11.75 -19.70
C VAL A 204 -20.91 -11.92 -20.97
N HIS A 205 -19.74 -11.29 -20.99
CA HIS A 205 -18.93 -11.10 -22.17
C HIS A 205 -17.61 -11.85 -22.02
N ALA A 206 -17.24 -12.61 -23.05
CA ALA A 206 -15.91 -13.19 -23.13
C ALA A 206 -14.89 -12.07 -23.37
N ILE A 207 -13.81 -12.09 -22.60
CA ILE A 207 -12.65 -11.26 -22.89
C ILE A 207 -11.77 -11.95 -23.93
N GLN A 208 -11.12 -11.14 -24.77
CA GLN A 208 -10.05 -11.57 -25.66
C GLN A 208 -8.87 -10.61 -25.49
N HIS A 209 -7.75 -11.13 -25.04
CA HIS A 209 -6.51 -10.38 -24.83
C HIS A 209 -5.36 -11.13 -25.47
N GLN A 210 -4.65 -10.43 -26.37
CA GLN A 210 -3.48 -10.92 -27.08
C GLN A 210 -2.38 -9.86 -26.94
N GLY A 211 -1.65 -9.90 -25.83
CA GLY A 211 -0.59 -8.95 -25.52
C GLY A 211 0.81 -9.53 -25.73
N LYS A 212 1.81 -8.76 -25.32
CA LYS A 212 3.23 -9.13 -25.39
C LYS A 212 3.59 -10.16 -24.31
N PHE A 213 2.98 -10.05 -23.14
CA PHE A 213 3.32 -10.87 -21.97
C PHE A 213 2.26 -11.93 -21.66
N PHE A 214 1.00 -11.66 -21.97
CA PHE A 214 -0.16 -12.46 -21.57
C PHE A 214 -1.10 -12.69 -22.76
N GLN A 215 -1.71 -13.86 -22.75
CA GLN A 215 -2.79 -14.24 -23.64
C GLN A 215 -3.92 -14.78 -22.80
N SER A 216 -5.14 -14.31 -23.05
CA SER A 216 -6.31 -14.73 -22.28
C SER A 216 -7.55 -14.67 -23.14
N GLN A 217 -8.34 -15.74 -23.09
CA GLN A 217 -9.61 -15.84 -23.80
C GLN A 217 -10.62 -16.55 -22.90
N GLY A 218 -11.82 -15.98 -22.76
CA GLY A 218 -12.92 -16.60 -22.02
C GLY A 218 -13.66 -15.63 -21.12
N ILE A 219 -14.54 -16.16 -20.29
CA ILE A 219 -15.36 -15.37 -19.36
C ILE A 219 -14.68 -15.32 -17.99
N PHE A 220 -14.64 -14.15 -17.37
CA PHE A 220 -14.16 -14.03 -15.99
C PHE A 220 -15.13 -14.72 -15.03
N GLN A 221 -14.63 -15.52 -14.09
CA GLN A 221 -15.50 -16.41 -13.32
C GLN A 221 -16.26 -15.70 -12.18
N VAL A 222 -15.78 -14.56 -11.71
CA VAL A 222 -16.34 -13.89 -10.52
C VAL A 222 -17.32 -12.82 -10.96
N SER A 223 -18.53 -12.84 -10.39
CA SER A 223 -19.54 -11.81 -10.64
C SER A 223 -19.08 -10.44 -10.11
N PRO A 224 -19.64 -9.32 -10.63
CA PRO A 224 -19.32 -7.97 -10.17
C PRO A 224 -19.37 -7.84 -8.64
N SER A 225 -18.27 -7.37 -8.05
CA SER A 225 -18.17 -7.02 -6.63
C SER A 225 -18.44 -5.52 -6.42
N ILE A 226 -18.51 -5.06 -5.16
CA ILE A 226 -18.90 -3.67 -4.81
C ILE A 226 -17.97 -2.65 -5.48
N GLN A 227 -16.66 -2.83 -5.31
CA GLN A 227 -15.66 -1.94 -5.90
C GLN A 227 -15.34 -2.31 -7.35
N ARG A 228 -15.61 -3.56 -7.73
CA ARG A 228 -15.09 -4.29 -8.90
C ARG A 228 -13.57 -4.33 -8.97
N THR A 229 -12.95 -3.19 -9.29
CA THR A 229 -11.52 -2.99 -9.16
C THR A 229 -11.21 -2.60 -7.71
N PRO A 230 -10.32 -3.30 -6.98
CA PRO A 230 -9.92 -2.92 -5.62
C PRO A 230 -9.31 -1.52 -5.58
N VAL A 231 -9.18 -0.89 -4.40
CA VAL A 231 -8.46 0.40 -4.32
C VAL A 231 -7.01 0.21 -4.76
N LEU A 232 -6.54 1.00 -5.72
CA LEU A 232 -5.19 0.85 -6.27
C LEU A 232 -4.17 1.69 -5.51
N TYR A 233 -3.29 1.02 -4.77
CA TYR A 233 -2.12 1.60 -4.10
C TYR A 233 -0.86 1.37 -4.93
N GLN A 234 0.12 2.28 -4.83
CA GLN A 234 1.41 2.13 -5.50
C GLN A 234 2.52 2.91 -4.76
N ALA A 235 3.80 2.52 -4.89
CA ALA A 235 4.94 3.16 -4.20
C ALA A 235 6.20 3.42 -5.06
N GLY A 236 6.08 3.39 -6.38
CA GLY A 236 7.17 3.56 -7.33
C GLY A 236 7.60 5.02 -7.48
N ALA A 237 8.87 5.28 -7.18
CA ALA A 237 9.47 6.62 -7.24
C ALA A 237 10.36 6.86 -8.48
N SER A 238 10.66 5.83 -9.28
CA SER A 238 11.41 5.99 -10.54
C SER A 238 10.57 6.73 -11.58
N SER A 239 11.16 7.33 -12.63
CA SER A 239 10.39 8.08 -13.63
C SER A 239 9.27 7.25 -14.28
N LYS A 240 9.55 5.98 -14.61
CA LYS A 240 8.55 5.02 -15.13
C LYS A 240 7.55 4.62 -14.05
N GLY A 241 8.01 4.35 -12.84
CA GLY A 241 7.13 4.00 -11.72
C GLY A 241 6.17 5.12 -11.37
N LEU A 242 6.65 6.36 -11.41
CA LEU A 242 5.86 7.56 -11.17
C LEU A 242 4.81 7.75 -12.27
N ALA A 243 5.19 7.61 -13.55
CA ALA A 243 4.23 7.68 -14.66
C ALA A 243 3.14 6.61 -14.57
N PHE A 244 3.52 5.36 -14.29
CA PHE A 244 2.58 4.26 -14.06
C PHE A 244 1.66 4.57 -12.87
N ALA A 245 2.21 5.05 -11.76
CA ALA A 245 1.44 5.39 -10.57
C ALA A 245 0.45 6.52 -10.82
N THR A 246 0.88 7.61 -11.46
CA THR A 246 0.00 8.76 -11.72
C THR A 246 -1.09 8.44 -12.73
N GLN A 247 -0.88 7.43 -13.58
CA GLN A 247 -1.90 6.93 -14.48
C GLN A 247 -2.95 6.05 -13.77
N HIS A 248 -2.54 5.13 -12.89
CA HIS A 248 -3.44 4.08 -12.35
C HIS A 248 -3.74 4.15 -10.85
N ALA A 249 -2.85 4.69 -10.02
CA ALA A 249 -3.01 4.62 -8.57
C ALA A 249 -4.08 5.58 -8.07
N GLU A 250 -4.86 5.15 -7.09
CA GLU A 250 -5.76 5.98 -6.28
C GLU A 250 -5.06 6.43 -4.99
N ALA A 251 -4.07 5.68 -4.53
CA ALA A 251 -3.25 6.03 -3.39
C ALA A 251 -1.78 5.78 -3.68
N MET A 252 -0.91 6.70 -3.27
CA MET A 252 0.53 6.55 -3.42
C MET A 252 1.24 6.68 -2.08
N PHE A 253 2.15 5.73 -1.84
CA PHE A 253 3.12 5.84 -0.77
C PHE A 253 4.35 6.58 -1.28
N ILE A 254 4.59 7.78 -0.72
CA ILE A 254 5.72 8.64 -1.04
C ILE A 254 6.63 8.86 0.17
N GLY A 255 7.80 9.42 -0.06
CA GLY A 255 8.75 9.73 1.00
C GLY A 255 9.84 10.68 0.50
N ALA A 256 10.26 11.58 1.38
CA ALA A 256 11.33 12.54 1.16
C ALA A 256 12.05 12.84 2.47
N ASP A 257 13.30 13.32 2.39
CA ASP A 257 14.10 13.61 3.59
C ASP A 257 13.68 14.90 4.31
N THR A 258 12.95 15.82 3.65
CA THR A 258 12.48 17.08 4.27
C THR A 258 11.04 17.42 3.85
N PRO A 259 10.29 18.21 4.66
CA PRO A 259 8.94 18.67 4.30
C PRO A 259 8.89 19.43 2.96
N GLU A 260 9.90 20.23 2.63
CA GLU A 260 9.93 20.99 1.37
C GLU A 260 10.07 20.06 0.17
N LYS A 261 10.96 19.05 0.26
CA LYS A 261 11.08 18.01 -0.78
C LYS A 261 9.80 17.18 -0.89
N LEU A 262 9.15 16.89 0.24
CA LEU A 262 7.86 16.18 0.26
C LEU A 262 6.77 16.98 -0.46
N LYS A 263 6.67 18.29 -0.18
CA LYS A 263 5.78 19.21 -0.89
C LYS A 263 6.02 19.21 -2.39
N GLN A 264 7.27 19.32 -2.82
CA GLN A 264 7.62 19.29 -4.24
C GLN A 264 7.19 17.99 -4.91
N GLN A 265 7.31 16.85 -4.20
CA GLN A 265 6.86 15.57 -4.70
C GLN A 265 5.32 15.50 -4.80
N VAL A 266 4.60 16.01 -3.80
CA VAL A 266 3.13 16.13 -3.81
C VAL A 266 2.67 16.94 -5.03
N ASP A 267 3.22 18.15 -5.20
CA ASP A 267 2.86 19.05 -6.30
C ASP A 267 3.16 18.42 -7.66
N LYS A 268 4.29 17.71 -7.78
CA LYS A 268 4.67 16.98 -8.99
C LYS A 268 3.69 15.85 -9.33
N ILE A 269 3.30 15.05 -8.33
CA ILE A 269 2.36 13.93 -8.54
C ILE A 269 1.00 14.44 -9.00
N ARG A 270 0.49 15.51 -8.36
CA ARG A 270 -0.77 16.14 -8.72
C ARG A 270 -0.74 16.70 -10.15
N ALA A 271 0.34 17.38 -10.52
CA ALA A 271 0.53 17.87 -11.88
C ALA A 271 0.58 16.75 -12.93
N LEU A 272 1.24 15.62 -12.61
CA LEU A 272 1.27 14.46 -13.50
C LEU A 272 -0.11 13.78 -13.62
N ALA A 273 -0.86 13.66 -12.52
CA ALA A 273 -2.24 13.15 -12.57
C ALA A 273 -3.12 13.99 -13.51
N LEU A 274 -3.03 15.33 -13.42
CA LEU A 274 -3.71 16.24 -14.35
C LEU A 274 -3.27 16.04 -15.80
N SER A 275 -1.97 15.80 -16.05
CA SER A 275 -1.47 15.53 -17.41
C SER A 275 -2.02 14.24 -18.02
N HIS A 276 -2.47 13.29 -17.19
CA HIS A 276 -3.19 12.08 -17.60
C HIS A 276 -4.71 12.29 -17.73
N GLY A 277 -5.21 13.52 -17.57
CA GLY A 277 -6.64 13.83 -17.61
C GLY A 277 -7.41 13.45 -16.33
N ARG A 278 -6.71 13.11 -15.25
CA ARG A 278 -7.31 12.80 -13.94
C ARG A 278 -7.53 14.08 -13.13
N ASP A 279 -8.33 13.98 -12.07
CA ASP A 279 -8.50 15.06 -11.10
C ASP A 279 -7.23 15.25 -10.27
N GLU A 280 -6.94 16.48 -9.83
CA GLU A 280 -5.78 16.80 -8.98
C GLU A 280 -5.78 15.99 -7.67
N GLN A 281 -6.96 15.74 -7.10
CA GLN A 281 -7.17 15.00 -5.86
C GLN A 281 -7.53 13.52 -6.11
N ALA A 282 -7.35 13.03 -7.34
CA ALA A 282 -7.61 11.63 -7.70
C ALA A 282 -6.63 10.64 -7.04
N ILE A 283 -5.54 11.13 -6.44
CA ILE A 283 -4.50 10.33 -5.79
C ILE A 283 -4.30 10.81 -4.36
N LYS A 284 -4.57 9.94 -3.38
CA LYS A 284 -4.26 10.18 -1.97
C LYS A 284 -2.80 9.87 -1.69
N LEU A 285 -2.10 10.79 -1.05
CA LEU A 285 -0.66 10.70 -0.82
C LEU A 285 -0.38 10.40 0.65
N PHE A 286 0.31 9.28 0.90
CA PHE A 286 0.67 8.82 2.23
C PHE A 286 2.18 8.89 2.43
N VAL A 287 2.60 9.30 3.62
CA VAL A 287 4.01 9.21 4.06
C VAL A 287 4.13 8.28 5.26
N GLY A 288 5.21 7.52 5.31
CA GLY A 288 5.49 6.57 6.37
C GLY A 288 6.07 7.30 7.58
N ILE A 289 5.60 6.95 8.77
CA ILE A 289 6.06 7.55 10.03
C ILE A 289 6.28 6.46 11.09
N SER A 290 7.18 6.73 12.02
CA SER A 290 7.31 6.01 13.30
C SER A 290 6.91 6.96 14.42
N VAL A 291 6.11 6.48 15.37
CA VAL A 291 5.69 7.28 16.54
C VAL A 291 6.02 6.54 17.82
N VAL A 292 6.60 7.26 18.77
CA VAL A 292 6.71 6.84 20.17
C VAL A 292 5.99 7.87 21.01
N THR A 293 4.89 7.46 21.63
CA THR A 293 4.03 8.38 22.38
C THR A 293 3.66 7.82 23.76
N ALA A 294 3.35 8.73 24.67
CA ALA A 294 2.95 8.45 26.03
C ALA A 294 2.09 9.61 26.55
N GLU A 295 1.71 9.56 27.82
CA GLU A 295 0.91 10.60 28.48
C GLU A 295 1.59 11.97 28.45
N THR A 296 2.91 12.03 28.67
CA THR A 296 3.69 13.27 28.61
C THR A 296 4.88 13.14 27.65
N ASP A 297 5.49 14.28 27.29
CA ASP A 297 6.67 14.31 26.43
C ASP A 297 7.85 13.58 27.10
N GLU A 298 8.03 13.75 28.41
CA GLU A 298 9.09 13.11 29.20
C GLU A 298 8.94 11.60 29.19
N LEU A 299 7.73 11.09 29.45
CA LEU A 299 7.45 9.65 29.39
C LEU A 299 7.63 9.07 27.99
N ALA A 300 7.36 9.86 26.94
CA ALA A 300 7.61 9.43 25.57
C ALA A 300 9.12 9.33 25.27
N GLN A 301 9.94 10.23 25.82
CA GLN A 301 11.40 10.14 25.74
C GLN A 301 11.96 8.97 26.54
N GLU A 302 11.44 8.71 27.73
CA GLU A 302 11.81 7.53 28.53
C GLU A 302 11.47 6.23 27.78
N LYS A 303 10.29 6.15 27.18
CA LYS A 303 9.86 5.02 26.34
C LYS A 303 10.75 4.87 25.10
N LEU A 304 11.13 5.97 24.45
CA LEU A 304 12.09 5.93 23.35
C LEU A 304 13.44 5.36 23.81
N ALA A 305 13.97 5.86 24.93
CA ALA A 305 15.23 5.36 25.50
C ALA A 305 15.13 3.87 25.86
N GLU A 306 13.98 3.41 26.34
CA GLU A 306 13.70 1.99 26.53
C GLU A 306 13.79 1.21 25.22
N TYR A 307 13.07 1.63 24.17
CA TYR A 307 13.03 0.95 22.87
C TYR A 307 14.40 0.88 22.19
N ILE A 308 15.20 1.95 22.29
CA ILE A 308 16.56 2.00 21.72
C ILE A 308 17.45 0.87 22.26
N ARG A 309 17.23 0.41 23.50
CA ARG A 309 18.01 -0.70 24.08
C ARG A 309 17.76 -2.06 23.40
N TYR A 310 16.62 -2.21 22.73
CA TYR A 310 16.20 -3.43 22.03
C TYR A 310 16.30 -3.29 20.51
N ALA A 311 16.29 -2.07 19.99
CA ALA A 311 16.44 -1.80 18.57
C ALA A 311 17.79 -2.28 18.03
N SER A 312 17.81 -2.66 16.75
CA SER A 312 19.02 -3.05 16.03
C SER A 312 19.24 -2.13 14.82
N PRO A 313 19.99 -1.03 14.98
CA PRO A 313 20.40 -0.17 13.87
C PRO A 313 21.18 -0.93 12.78
N GLU A 314 21.91 -1.98 13.17
CA GLU A 314 22.64 -2.85 12.24
C GLU A 314 21.69 -3.68 11.36
N ALA A 315 20.61 -4.23 11.95
CA ALA A 315 19.56 -4.87 11.16
C ALA A 315 18.86 -3.86 10.22
N GLY A 316 18.68 -2.62 10.67
CA GLY A 316 18.29 -1.48 9.83
C GLY A 316 19.21 -1.27 8.63
N LEU A 317 20.53 -1.30 8.87
CA LEU A 317 21.53 -1.19 7.81
C LEU A 317 21.48 -2.39 6.84
N ALA A 318 21.24 -3.60 7.33
CA ALA A 318 21.11 -4.78 6.48
C ALA A 318 19.88 -4.72 5.57
N HIS A 319 18.72 -4.33 6.10
CA HIS A 319 17.52 -4.05 5.30
C HIS A 319 17.78 -2.94 4.27
N PHE A 320 18.46 -1.88 4.68
CA PHE A 320 18.80 -0.76 3.80
C PHE A 320 19.76 -1.18 2.68
N SER A 321 20.75 -2.03 2.97
CA SER A 321 21.73 -2.58 2.01
C SER A 321 21.05 -3.26 0.84
N SER A 322 20.03 -4.10 1.09
CA SER A 322 19.24 -4.71 0.02
C SER A 322 18.36 -3.72 -0.73
N SER A 323 17.90 -2.64 -0.09
CA SER A 323 17.16 -1.57 -0.77
C SER A 323 18.04 -0.79 -1.76
N VAL A 324 19.34 -0.65 -1.47
CA VAL A 324 20.31 0.06 -2.31
C VAL A 324 21.12 -0.86 -3.23
N GLY A 325 21.06 -2.18 -3.00
CA GLY A 325 21.81 -3.18 -3.77
C GLY A 325 23.33 -3.08 -3.57
N ILE A 326 23.76 -2.57 -2.42
CA ILE A 326 25.17 -2.40 -2.04
C ILE A 326 25.34 -3.09 -0.70
N ASP A 327 26.31 -3.99 -0.59
CA ASP A 327 26.73 -4.54 0.70
C ASP A 327 27.39 -3.43 1.52
N LEU A 328 26.67 -2.87 2.49
CA LEU A 328 27.20 -1.77 3.30
C LEU A 328 28.22 -2.25 4.35
N SER A 329 28.36 -3.55 4.57
CA SER A 329 29.33 -4.08 5.54
C SER A 329 30.78 -3.87 5.12
N GLN A 330 31.02 -3.65 3.82
CA GLN A 330 32.35 -3.48 3.24
C GLN A 330 33.00 -2.13 3.58
N PHE A 331 32.22 -1.14 4.02
CA PHE A 331 32.71 0.21 4.34
C PHE A 331 33.03 0.34 5.83
N ALA A 332 34.02 1.15 6.18
CA ALA A 332 34.22 1.54 7.58
C ALA A 332 33.08 2.44 8.09
N ASP A 333 32.94 2.59 9.41
CA ASP A 333 31.81 3.34 9.99
C ASP A 333 31.82 4.83 9.63
N ASP A 334 33.01 5.42 9.44
CA ASP A 334 33.27 6.82 9.06
C ASP A 334 33.57 7.00 7.56
N GLU A 335 33.58 5.90 6.79
CA GLU A 335 33.82 5.94 5.36
C GLU A 335 32.56 6.39 4.60
N ALA A 336 32.72 7.35 3.70
CA ALA A 336 31.63 7.82 2.86
C ALA A 336 31.24 6.76 1.82
N ILE A 337 29.95 6.40 1.79
CA ILE A 337 29.42 5.41 0.85
C ILE A 337 29.34 6.05 -0.56
N PRO A 338 30.01 5.47 -1.57
CA PRO A 338 29.97 6.00 -2.92
C PRO A 338 28.62 5.73 -3.61
N TYR A 339 28.18 6.67 -4.44
CA TYR A 339 27.04 6.42 -5.32
C TYR A 339 27.36 5.30 -6.32
N LYS A 340 26.48 4.30 -6.41
CA LYS A 340 26.51 3.26 -7.44
C LYS A 340 25.13 3.12 -8.05
N GLN A 341 25.05 3.08 -9.39
CA GLN A 341 23.81 2.73 -10.07
C GLN A 341 23.60 1.22 -9.93
N THR A 342 22.49 0.82 -9.31
CA THR A 342 22.08 -0.58 -9.09
C THR A 342 20.65 -0.78 -9.59
N ASN A 343 20.21 -2.04 -9.74
CA ASN A 343 18.84 -2.38 -10.13
C ASN A 343 17.80 -2.21 -8.98
N SER A 344 18.22 -1.66 -7.83
CA SER A 344 17.41 -1.54 -6.62
C SER A 344 16.58 -0.24 -6.60
N ILE A 345 16.04 0.16 -5.44
CA ILE A 345 15.15 1.32 -5.31
C ILE A 345 15.90 2.62 -5.62
N ALA A 346 15.73 3.13 -6.85
CA ALA A 346 16.47 4.27 -7.40
C ALA A 346 16.38 5.56 -6.56
N SER A 347 15.23 5.83 -5.91
CA SER A 347 15.05 7.02 -5.07
C SER A 347 15.97 7.02 -3.85
N VAL A 348 16.26 5.84 -3.29
CA VAL A 348 17.13 5.69 -2.11
C VAL A 348 18.60 5.87 -2.49
N ASN A 349 19.01 5.37 -3.67
CA ASN A 349 20.39 5.49 -4.16
C ASN A 349 20.81 6.93 -4.47
N ASN A 350 19.88 7.78 -4.92
CA ASN A 350 20.20 9.16 -5.27
C ASN A 350 20.69 9.99 -4.06
N LYS A 351 20.38 9.57 -2.82
CA LYS A 351 20.87 10.22 -1.59
C LYS A 351 22.40 10.29 -1.52
N PHE A 352 23.09 9.25 -2.03
CA PHE A 352 24.56 9.20 -2.06
C PHE A 352 25.19 10.11 -3.13
N LYS A 353 24.42 10.70 -4.05
CA LYS A 353 24.93 11.71 -5.00
C LYS A 353 25.08 13.09 -4.36
N GLU A 354 24.18 13.42 -3.45
CA GLU A 354 24.03 14.77 -2.90
C GLU A 354 24.74 14.94 -1.56
N GLN A 355 24.95 13.85 -0.82
CA GLN A 355 25.45 13.88 0.56
C GLN A 355 26.56 12.84 0.77
N LYS A 356 27.60 13.23 1.52
CA LYS A 356 28.59 12.28 2.06
C LYS A 356 27.96 11.58 3.27
N VAL A 357 27.31 10.45 3.02
CA VAL A 357 26.66 9.63 4.07
C VAL A 357 27.57 8.47 4.42
N THR A 358 27.81 8.28 5.72
CA THR A 358 28.59 7.16 6.27
C THR A 358 27.67 6.08 6.86
N ARG A 359 28.22 4.92 7.22
CA ARG A 359 27.43 3.90 7.95
C ARG A 359 27.01 4.39 9.33
N ALA A 360 27.86 5.16 10.02
CA ALA A 360 27.53 5.75 11.31
C ALA A 360 26.32 6.70 11.20
N ASP A 361 26.26 7.52 10.14
CA ASP A 361 25.12 8.40 9.90
C ASP A 361 23.83 7.60 9.66
N LEU A 362 23.91 6.50 8.90
CA LEU A 362 22.76 5.62 8.65
C LEU A 362 22.29 4.94 9.93
N LYS A 363 23.20 4.43 10.76
CA LYS A 363 22.88 3.84 12.07
C LYS A 363 22.22 4.87 13.00
N ALA A 364 22.74 6.10 13.02
CA ALA A 364 22.16 7.19 13.81
C ALA A 364 20.75 7.58 13.31
N GLN A 365 20.54 7.59 11.99
CA GLN A 365 19.21 7.81 11.39
C GLN A 365 18.26 6.64 11.68
N HIS A 366 18.78 5.41 11.79
CA HIS A 366 18.02 4.20 12.08
C HIS A 366 18.08 3.81 13.56
N VAL A 367 17.92 4.79 14.46
CA VAL A 367 18.05 4.56 15.91
C VAL A 367 17.09 3.48 16.45
N LEU A 368 15.93 3.30 15.82
CA LEU A 368 14.97 2.22 16.10
C LEU A 368 15.05 1.04 15.11
N GLY A 369 16.14 0.94 14.34
CA GLY A 369 16.31 -0.04 13.27
C GLY A 369 15.53 0.27 11.98
N GLY A 370 14.67 1.30 11.99
CA GLY A 370 13.84 1.71 10.85
C GLY A 370 14.27 3.04 10.22
N ARG A 371 13.86 3.25 8.96
CA ARG A 371 14.24 4.42 8.15
C ARG A 371 13.21 5.55 8.08
N TYR A 372 12.03 5.37 8.66
CA TYR A 372 10.98 6.38 8.59
C TYR A 372 11.21 7.49 9.63
N PRO A 373 10.77 8.73 9.34
CA PRO A 373 10.80 9.82 10.29
C PRO A 373 10.17 9.41 11.63
N LEU A 374 10.91 9.64 12.71
CA LEU A 374 10.50 9.34 14.07
C LEU A 374 9.93 10.60 14.73
N ILE A 375 8.69 10.50 15.22
CA ILE A 375 8.05 11.53 16.02
C ILE A 375 7.90 11.01 17.44
N VAL A 376 8.48 11.74 18.40
CA VAL A 376 8.38 11.42 19.83
C VAL A 376 7.75 12.57 20.59
N GLY A 377 6.84 12.24 21.50
CA GLY A 377 6.19 13.19 22.40
C GLY A 377 4.85 12.68 22.95
N SER A 378 4.21 13.51 23.75
CA SER A 378 2.83 13.35 24.19
C SER A 378 1.87 13.27 23.01
N GLY A 379 0.64 12.81 23.28
CA GLY A 379 -0.45 12.84 22.29
C GLY A 379 -0.59 14.19 21.58
N LYS A 380 -0.59 15.28 22.35
CA LYS A 380 -0.64 16.66 21.86
C LYS A 380 0.52 16.99 20.93
N THR A 381 1.75 16.74 21.36
CA THR A 381 2.97 17.04 20.58
C THR A 381 2.99 16.28 19.26
N VAL A 382 2.61 15.00 19.28
CA VAL A 382 2.52 14.19 18.06
C VAL A 382 1.43 14.73 17.14
N ALA A 383 0.23 15.02 17.66
CA ALA A 383 -0.88 15.56 16.88
C ALA A 383 -0.51 16.87 16.17
N GLU A 384 0.15 17.80 16.88
CA GLU A 384 0.61 19.08 16.33
C GLU A 384 1.61 18.88 15.17
N LYS A 385 2.59 17.98 15.32
CA LYS A 385 3.57 17.68 14.28
C LYS A 385 2.95 17.02 13.04
N LEU A 386 2.00 16.10 13.22
CA LEU A 386 1.29 15.46 12.10
C LEU A 386 0.43 16.47 11.34
N ILE A 387 -0.25 17.35 12.07
CA ILE A 387 -1.06 18.43 11.52
C ILE A 387 -0.19 19.41 10.72
N GLN A 388 0.94 19.82 11.27
CA GLN A 388 1.89 20.70 10.62
C GLN A 388 2.39 20.07 9.31
N LEU A 389 2.82 18.81 9.35
CA LEU A 389 3.30 18.10 8.17
C LEU A 389 2.21 17.98 7.08
N LEU A 390 0.97 17.70 7.47
CA LEU A 390 -0.18 17.66 6.55
C LEU A 390 -0.39 19.02 5.85
N ASP A 391 -0.39 20.11 6.62
CA ASP A 391 -0.71 21.46 6.13
C ASP A 391 0.43 22.05 5.28
N GLU A 392 1.68 21.83 5.67
CA GLU A 392 2.85 22.36 4.96
C GLU A 392 3.11 21.62 3.64
N THR A 393 2.86 20.31 3.60
CA THR A 393 3.25 19.48 2.44
C THR A 393 2.09 19.11 1.53
N GLY A 394 0.87 19.14 2.04
CA GLY A 394 -0.33 18.79 1.29
C GLY A 394 -0.56 17.29 1.14
N VAL A 395 0.20 16.41 1.83
CA VAL A 395 -0.11 14.98 1.92
C VAL A 395 -1.52 14.75 2.46
N ASP A 396 -2.07 13.56 2.24
CA ASP A 396 -3.43 13.20 2.66
C ASP A 396 -3.46 12.39 3.95
N GLY A 397 -2.35 11.74 4.28
CA GLY A 397 -2.34 10.80 5.37
C GLY A 397 -0.99 10.18 5.68
N PHE A 398 -1.03 9.23 6.61
CA PHE A 398 0.15 8.57 7.14
C PHE A 398 0.01 7.06 7.14
N ASN A 399 1.11 6.38 6.81
CA ASN A 399 1.32 4.95 7.06
C ASN A 399 2.11 4.82 8.37
N LEU A 400 1.43 4.54 9.48
CA LEU A 400 2.04 4.41 10.80
C LEU A 400 2.72 3.04 10.93
N THR A 401 4.04 3.03 10.98
CA THR A 401 4.78 1.79 11.29
C THR A 401 4.64 1.40 12.75
N ARG A 402 4.57 0.09 12.99
CA ARG A 402 4.70 -0.44 14.35
C ARG A 402 6.13 -0.36 14.87
N THR A 403 6.25 -0.04 16.16
CA THR A 403 7.48 -0.26 16.94
C THR A 403 7.29 -1.53 17.75
N VAL A 404 7.12 -1.44 19.07
CA VAL A 404 6.71 -2.58 19.91
C VAL A 404 5.24 -2.88 19.64
N ALA A 405 4.92 -4.09 19.18
CA ALA A 405 3.57 -4.47 18.75
C ALA A 405 2.88 -5.39 19.78
N PRO A 406 1.59 -5.20 20.10
CA PRO A 406 0.67 -4.18 19.58
C PRO A 406 0.73 -2.82 20.32
N GLU A 407 1.56 -2.70 21.36
CA GLU A 407 1.65 -1.52 22.24
C GLU A 407 1.67 -0.19 21.48
N SER A 408 2.47 -0.07 20.43
CA SER A 408 2.61 1.19 19.67
C SER A 408 1.31 1.65 19.02
N HIS A 409 0.48 0.72 18.54
CA HIS A 409 -0.84 1.06 17.98
C HIS A 409 -1.80 1.48 19.09
N GLN A 410 -1.81 0.74 20.20
CA GLN A 410 -2.66 1.03 21.35
C GLN A 410 -2.34 2.40 21.96
N ASP A 411 -1.06 2.74 22.07
CA ASP A 411 -0.60 4.05 22.54
C ASP A 411 -1.00 5.18 21.58
N PHE A 412 -0.83 4.97 20.27
CA PHE A 412 -1.27 5.96 19.28
C PHE A 412 -2.77 6.23 19.39
N ILE A 413 -3.58 5.17 19.51
CA ILE A 413 -5.03 5.27 19.69
C ILE A 413 -5.37 5.98 21.00
N ARG A 414 -4.68 5.65 22.08
CA ARG A 414 -4.96 6.22 23.41
C ARG A 414 -4.61 7.71 23.49
N TRP A 415 -3.45 8.09 22.97
CA TRP A 415 -2.88 9.41 23.24
C TRP A 415 -3.04 10.38 22.07
N VAL A 416 -2.90 9.92 20.82
CA VAL A 416 -2.83 10.82 19.65
C VAL A 416 -4.21 11.04 19.01
N ILE A 417 -5.03 9.99 18.93
CA ILE A 417 -6.32 10.07 18.25
C ILE A 417 -7.29 11.07 18.90
N PRO A 418 -7.47 11.10 20.23
CA PRO A 418 -8.33 12.10 20.87
C PRO A 418 -7.88 13.53 20.58
N GLU A 419 -6.56 13.78 20.57
CA GLU A 419 -5.98 15.09 20.27
C GLU A 419 -6.23 15.53 18.82
N LEU A 420 -6.13 14.59 17.86
CA LEU A 420 -6.47 14.88 16.47
C LEU A 420 -7.97 15.12 16.27
N GLN A 421 -8.83 14.38 16.99
CA GLN A 421 -10.28 14.53 16.95
C GLN A 421 -10.74 15.87 17.54
N GLU A 422 -10.18 16.28 18.69
CA GLU A 422 -10.46 17.58 19.31
C GLU A 422 -10.14 18.74 18.36
N ARG A 423 -9.10 18.58 17.55
CA ARG A 423 -8.69 19.56 16.53
C ARG A 423 -9.46 19.44 15.21
N SER A 424 -10.44 18.53 15.12
CA SER A 424 -11.19 18.23 13.88
C SER A 424 -10.30 17.78 12.70
N ARG A 425 -9.13 17.20 12.99
CA ARG A 425 -8.15 16.71 12.00
C ARG A 425 -8.17 15.19 11.85
N TYR A 426 -9.08 14.52 12.55
CA TYR A 426 -9.36 13.11 12.40
C TYR A 426 -10.84 12.84 12.61
N LYS A 427 -11.35 11.79 11.98
CA LYS A 427 -12.77 11.41 12.06
C LYS A 427 -13.12 10.89 13.45
N THR A 428 -14.38 11.07 13.85
CA THR A 428 -14.94 10.58 15.13
C THR A 428 -15.85 9.36 14.96
N ALA A 429 -16.19 9.02 13.71
CA ALA A 429 -16.88 7.81 13.31
C ALA A 429 -16.51 7.46 11.87
N TYR A 430 -16.74 6.22 11.45
CA TYR A 430 -16.60 5.85 10.05
C TYR A 430 -17.79 6.33 9.21
N GLU A 431 -17.50 6.72 7.98
CA GLU A 431 -18.51 6.78 6.94
C GLU A 431 -18.87 5.36 6.45
N THR A 432 -20.11 5.20 5.97
CA THR A 432 -20.59 3.96 5.36
C THR A 432 -20.14 3.85 3.91
N GLY A 433 -19.95 2.63 3.42
CA GLY A 433 -19.57 2.37 2.02
C GLY A 433 -18.22 1.68 1.89
N SER A 434 -17.79 1.48 0.65
CA SER A 434 -16.51 0.85 0.34
C SER A 434 -15.31 1.66 0.83
N LEU A 435 -14.13 1.03 0.84
CA LEU A 435 -12.85 1.71 1.07
C LEU A 435 -12.67 2.89 0.10
N ARG A 436 -13.02 2.71 -1.18
CA ARG A 436 -12.96 3.79 -2.18
C ARG A 436 -13.89 4.95 -1.81
N HIS A 437 -15.13 4.65 -1.42
CA HIS A 437 -16.06 5.70 -1.02
C HIS A 437 -15.54 6.49 0.18
N LYS A 438 -15.00 5.82 1.20
CA LYS A 438 -14.42 6.48 2.39
C LYS A 438 -13.22 7.37 2.06
N LEU A 439 -12.41 7.00 1.05
CA LEU A 439 -11.25 7.79 0.65
C LEU A 439 -11.62 9.02 -0.20
N PHE A 440 -12.64 8.93 -1.04
CA PHE A 440 -12.91 9.94 -2.07
C PHE A 440 -14.28 10.62 -1.99
N ALA A 441 -15.25 10.03 -1.28
CA ALA A 441 -16.66 10.45 -1.24
C ALA A 441 -17.30 10.59 -2.64
N GLN A 442 -16.88 9.76 -3.61
CA GLN A 442 -17.32 9.81 -5.02
C GLN A 442 -18.00 8.50 -5.49
N GLY A 443 -18.36 7.62 -4.55
CA GLY A 443 -18.95 6.32 -4.83
C GLY A 443 -17.95 5.16 -4.73
N ASP A 444 -18.43 3.95 -5.00
CA ASP A 444 -17.66 2.72 -4.79
C ASP A 444 -16.78 2.32 -5.98
N ARG A 445 -16.98 2.94 -7.14
CA ARG A 445 -16.31 2.60 -8.41
C ARG A 445 -15.26 3.64 -8.78
N LEU A 446 -14.27 3.22 -9.55
CA LEU A 446 -13.28 4.12 -10.13
C LEU A 446 -13.94 5.25 -10.93
N ALA A 447 -13.37 6.45 -10.88
CA ALA A 447 -13.90 7.61 -11.59
C ALA A 447 -13.86 7.44 -13.11
N ALA A 448 -14.74 8.15 -13.84
CA ALA A 448 -14.85 8.04 -15.30
C ALA A 448 -13.60 8.54 -16.06
N ASN A 449 -12.77 9.38 -15.43
CA ASN A 449 -11.49 9.86 -15.96
C ASN A 449 -10.32 8.92 -15.64
N HIS A 450 -10.57 7.79 -14.98
CA HIS A 450 -9.56 6.76 -14.77
C HIS A 450 -9.42 5.89 -16.05
N PRO A 451 -8.21 5.43 -16.43
CA PRO A 451 -7.99 4.62 -17.64
C PRO A 451 -8.81 3.34 -17.71
N VAL A 452 -9.35 2.87 -16.57
CA VAL A 452 -10.26 1.72 -16.51
C VAL A 452 -11.53 1.92 -17.33
N GLN A 453 -11.97 3.17 -17.56
CA GLN A 453 -13.24 3.49 -18.21
C GLN A 453 -13.36 2.85 -19.60
N GLN A 454 -12.25 2.72 -20.33
CA GLN A 454 -12.24 2.12 -21.67
C GLN A 454 -12.58 0.61 -21.68
N TYR A 455 -12.49 -0.05 -20.51
CA TYR A 455 -12.74 -1.48 -20.38
C TYR A 455 -14.12 -1.80 -19.80
N ARG A 456 -14.89 -0.79 -19.37
CA ARG A 456 -16.26 -1.01 -18.89
C ARG A 456 -17.15 -1.47 -20.04
N CYS A 457 -18.04 -2.43 -19.75
CA CYS A 457 -19.08 -2.78 -20.70
C CYS A 457 -19.85 -1.51 -21.10
N GLN A 458 -19.86 -1.18 -22.39
CA GLN A 458 -20.76 -0.16 -22.88
C GLN A 458 -22.15 -0.77 -22.84
N SER A 459 -23.06 -0.18 -22.05
CA SER A 459 -24.47 -0.56 -22.07
C SER A 459 -24.91 -0.55 -23.54
N SER A 460 -25.24 -1.73 -24.09
CA SER A 460 -25.65 -1.81 -25.48
C SER A 460 -26.91 -0.97 -25.65
N CYS A 461 -26.79 0.18 -26.33
CA CYS A 461 -27.92 0.80 -27.00
C CYS A 461 -28.56 -0.28 -27.86
N SER A 462 -29.75 -0.73 -27.46
CA SER A 462 -30.78 -1.41 -28.25
C SER A 462 -30.29 -2.06 -29.54
N HIS A 463 -30.16 -3.39 -29.55
CA HIS A 463 -30.02 -4.14 -30.79
C HIS A 463 -31.08 -3.68 -31.82
N PRO A 464 -30.70 -3.41 -33.09
CA PRO A 464 -31.68 -3.23 -34.15
C PRO A 464 -32.48 -4.52 -34.26
N LYS A 465 -33.81 -4.43 -34.12
CA LYS A 465 -34.73 -5.54 -34.38
C LYS A 465 -34.41 -6.13 -35.75
N THR A 466 -34.02 -7.40 -35.78
CA THR A 466 -33.91 -8.17 -37.01
C THR A 466 -35.29 -8.20 -37.69
N PRO A 467 -35.41 -7.95 -39.01
CA PRO A 467 -36.70 -8.00 -39.68
C PRO A 467 -37.22 -9.44 -39.68
N GLN A 468 -38.42 -9.64 -39.15
CA GLN A 468 -39.17 -10.89 -39.35
C GLN A 468 -39.33 -11.12 -40.85
N LYS A 469 -38.78 -12.22 -41.35
CA LYS A 469 -39.16 -12.78 -42.65
C LYS A 469 -40.63 -13.18 -42.56
N GLN A 470 -41.49 -12.44 -43.25
CA GLN A 470 -42.80 -12.92 -43.67
C GLN A 470 -42.56 -14.00 -44.74
N THR A 471 -42.87 -15.25 -44.40
CA THR A 471 -43.13 -16.30 -45.38
C THR A 471 -44.59 -16.21 -45.80
N ALA A 472 -44.80 -16.07 -47.10
CA ALA A 472 -46.08 -16.24 -47.78
C ALA A 472 -46.49 -17.72 -47.83
#